data_AF-A0A7S0AGK4-F1
#
_entry.id   AF-A0A7S0AGK4-F1
#
_cell.length_a   1.000
_cell.length_b   1.000
_cell.length_c   1.000
_cell.angle_alpha   90.00
_cell.angle_beta   90.00
_cell.angle_gamma   90.00
#
_symmetry.space_group_name_H-M   'P 1'
#
loop_
_entity.id
_entity.type
_entity.pdbx_description
1 polymer ?
#
loop_
_entity_poly.entity_id
_entity_poly.type
_entity_poly.pdbx_seq_one_letter_code
_entity_poly.pdbx_strand_id
1 'polypeptide(L)'
;MAALAEEVLDEEELALQYDEACNEVAELTAELREAAIETQQLRVRLQAGLRKAGGSARSGPATLPGADSLHVEDQRLGEMHGLLRWLAEHVDLTRREVLDVGFEVPIGGRTVQLLRIAQWPLASAFGGQLWLSAPVEHHEGLAALLAAPEGQGAPGP
;
A
#
# COMPACT_ATOMS: atom_id res chain seq x y z
N MET A 1 33.45 -39.62 20.17
CA MET A 1 32.16 -39.86 20.84
C MET A 1 32.18 -39.06 22.13
N ALA A 2 31.72 -37.81 22.07
CA ALA A 2 31.61 -36.94 23.24
C ALA A 2 30.26 -37.21 23.89
N ALA A 3 30.28 -37.65 25.16
CA ALA A 3 29.09 -37.83 25.97
C ALA A 3 28.56 -36.44 26.36
N LEU A 4 27.38 -36.09 25.85
CA LEU A 4 26.60 -34.96 26.36
C LEU A 4 26.03 -35.41 27.71
N ALA A 5 26.64 -34.92 28.79
CA ALA A 5 26.06 -35.02 30.12
C ALA A 5 24.86 -34.08 30.16
N GLU A 6 23.65 -34.63 30.22
CA GLU A 6 22.46 -33.88 30.65
C GLU A 6 22.63 -33.56 32.14
N GLU A 7 22.99 -32.32 32.46
CA GLU A 7 22.88 -31.80 33.82
C GLU A 7 21.39 -31.75 34.18
N VAL A 8 20.96 -32.65 35.05
CA VAL A 8 19.63 -32.63 35.65
C VAL A 8 19.64 -31.47 36.65
N LEU A 9 19.02 -30.36 36.29
CA LEU A 9 18.80 -29.21 37.17
C LEU A 9 18.08 -29.67 38.44
N ASP A 10 18.49 -29.13 39.59
CA ASP A 10 17.82 -29.35 40.87
C ASP A 10 16.37 -28.82 40.80
N GLU A 11 15.46 -29.42 41.57
CA GLU A 11 14.06 -28.99 41.68
C GLU A 11 13.95 -27.53 42.15
N GLU A 12 14.86 -27.09 43.02
CA GLU A 12 14.94 -25.69 43.46
C GLU A 12 15.36 -24.75 42.32
N GLU A 13 16.30 -25.17 41.48
CA GLU A 13 16.76 -24.36 40.34
C GLU A 13 15.69 -24.27 39.26
N LEU A 14 14.98 -25.38 39.00
CA LEU A 14 13.84 -25.40 38.09
C LEU A 14 12.70 -24.49 38.56
N ALA A 15 12.44 -24.45 39.87
CA ALA A 15 11.44 -23.56 40.45
C ALA A 15 11.80 -22.08 40.28
N LEU A 16 13.07 -21.72 40.51
CA LEU A 16 13.56 -20.35 40.31
C LEU A 16 13.45 -19.90 38.85
N GLN A 17 13.84 -20.76 37.90
CA GLN A 17 13.72 -20.47 36.46
C GLN A 17 12.26 -20.30 36.03
N TYR A 18 11.36 -21.11 36.60
CA TYR A 18 9.93 -20.99 36.32
C TYR A 18 9.37 -19.65 36.82
N ASP A 19 9.69 -19.26 38.06
CA ASP A 19 9.25 -17.99 38.63
C ASP A 19 9.81 -16.79 37.85
N GLU A 20 11.07 -16.85 37.44
CA GLU A 20 11.70 -15.82 36.59
C GLU A 20 10.99 -15.71 35.23
N ALA A 21 10.73 -16.84 34.55
CA ALA A 21 9.99 -16.85 33.29
C ALA A 21 8.55 -16.32 33.45
N CYS A 22 7.88 -16.63 34.57
CA CYS A 22 6.56 -16.08 34.87
C CYS A 22 6.60 -14.55 35.03
N ASN A 23 7.63 -14.02 35.70
CA ASN A 23 7.81 -12.57 35.85
C ASN A 23 8.09 -11.90 34.51
N GLU A 24 8.97 -12.46 33.68
CA GLU A 24 9.28 -11.92 32.34
C GLU A 24 8.03 -11.88 31.45
N VAL A 25 7.21 -12.94 31.45
CA VAL A 25 5.94 -12.95 30.71
C VAL A 25 4.99 -11.86 31.23
N ALA A 26 4.93 -11.65 32.55
CA ALA A 26 4.10 -10.60 33.13
C ALA A 26 4.56 -9.20 32.71
N GLU A 27 5.88 -8.94 32.66
CA GLU A 27 6.46 -7.69 32.18
C GLU A 27 6.18 -7.46 30.69
N LEU A 28 6.48 -8.43 29.83
CA LEU A 28 6.26 -8.32 28.38
C LEU A 28 4.78 -8.13 28.03
N THR A 29 3.87 -8.78 28.75
CA THR A 29 2.43 -8.57 28.55
C THR A 29 1.97 -7.17 28.98
N ALA A 30 2.59 -6.58 30.00
CA ALA A 30 2.34 -5.20 30.39
C ALA A 30 2.84 -4.21 29.33
N GLU A 31 4.05 -4.39 28.82
CA GLU A 31 4.63 -3.56 27.76
C GLU A 31 3.80 -3.63 26.46
N LEU A 32 3.40 -4.83 26.05
CA LEU A 32 2.56 -5.03 24.88
C LEU A 32 1.22 -4.29 25.05
N ARG A 33 0.62 -4.35 26.24
CA ARG A 33 -0.62 -3.63 26.55
C ARG A 33 -0.42 -2.11 26.50
N GLU A 34 0.70 -1.59 26.98
CA GLU A 34 1.03 -0.17 26.90
C GLU A 34 1.19 0.30 25.45
N ALA A 35 1.98 -0.42 24.65
CA ALA A 35 2.18 -0.15 23.22
C ALA A 35 0.87 -0.22 22.42
N ALA A 36 -0.02 -1.15 22.78
CA ALA A 36 -1.35 -1.27 22.17
C ALA A 36 -2.24 -0.03 22.45
N ILE A 37 -2.15 0.53 23.66
CA ILE A 37 -2.87 1.76 24.02
C ILE A 37 -2.30 2.95 23.24
N GLU A 38 -0.98 3.08 23.14
CA GLU A 38 -0.33 4.17 22.42
C GLU A 38 -0.70 4.17 20.92
N THR A 39 -0.63 3.01 20.27
CA THR A 39 -1.03 2.85 18.87
C THR A 39 -2.50 3.20 18.65
N GLN A 40 -3.39 2.83 19.58
CA GLN A 40 -4.80 3.23 19.53
C GLN A 40 -4.96 4.75 19.66
N GLN A 41 -4.22 5.40 20.56
CA GLN A 41 -4.25 6.86 20.71
C GLN A 41 -3.76 7.58 19.45
N LEU A 42 -2.66 7.12 18.86
CA LEU A 42 -2.13 7.67 17.60
C LEU A 42 -3.14 7.51 16.45
N ARG A 43 -3.79 6.34 16.34
CA ARG A 43 -4.84 6.11 15.36
C ARG A 43 -5.99 7.11 15.52
N VAL A 44 -6.45 7.37 16.75
CA VAL A 44 -7.50 8.37 17.01
C VAL A 44 -7.05 9.77 16.61
N ARG A 45 -5.80 10.16 16.91
CA ARG A 45 -5.25 11.47 16.52
C ARG A 45 -5.17 11.63 15.00
N LEU A 46 -4.72 10.59 14.29
CA LEU A 46 -4.69 10.58 12.82
C LEU A 46 -6.11 10.68 12.25
N GLN A 47 -7.07 9.91 12.75
CA GLN A 47 -8.47 10.00 12.32
C GLN A 47 -9.06 11.39 12.56
N ALA A 48 -8.78 12.02 13.69
CA ALA A 48 -9.21 13.39 13.98
C ALA A 48 -8.56 14.41 13.01
N GLY A 49 -7.27 14.23 12.69
CA GLY A 49 -6.54 15.05 11.72
C GLY A 49 -7.10 14.93 10.29
N LEU A 50 -7.38 13.70 9.83
CA LEU A 50 -7.98 13.45 8.51
C LEU A 50 -9.38 14.09 8.36
N ARG A 51 -10.21 14.06 9.41
CA ARG A 51 -11.53 14.71 9.41
C ARG A 51 -11.42 16.24 9.30
N LYS A 52 -10.39 16.85 9.90
CA LYS A 52 -10.14 18.30 9.83
C LYS A 52 -9.63 18.74 8.45
N ALA A 53 -8.98 17.84 7.71
CA ALA A 53 -8.46 18.09 6.36
C ALA A 53 -9.47 17.82 5.22
N GLY A 54 -10.75 17.53 5.54
CA GLY A 54 -11.80 17.31 4.54
C GLY A 54 -11.72 15.98 3.79
N GLY A 55 -10.82 15.07 4.16
CA GLY A 55 -10.64 13.76 3.54
C GLY A 55 -11.51 12.69 4.19
N SER A 56 -12.64 12.36 3.57
CA SER A 56 -13.44 11.18 3.93
C SER A 56 -12.75 9.92 3.41
N ALA A 57 -11.87 9.31 4.22
CA ALA A 57 -11.24 8.02 3.88
C ALA A 57 -11.54 6.99 4.98
N ARG A 58 -12.34 5.99 4.61
CA ARG A 58 -12.54 4.74 5.36
C ARG A 58 -11.20 4.00 5.39
N SER A 59 -10.66 3.67 6.57
CA SER A 59 -9.44 2.87 6.71
C SER A 59 -9.73 1.67 7.62
N GLY A 60 -9.59 0.47 7.07
CA GLY A 60 -9.73 -0.83 7.75
C GLY A 60 -8.48 -1.21 8.57
N PRO A 61 -8.51 -2.36 9.28
CA PRO A 61 -7.50 -2.72 10.27
C PRO A 61 -6.18 -3.19 9.62
N ALA A 62 -5.08 -2.56 10.01
CA ALA A 62 -3.71 -2.91 9.64
C ALA A 62 -3.29 -4.27 10.24
N THR A 63 -2.76 -5.17 9.42
CA THR A 63 -2.21 -6.49 9.78
C THR A 63 -0.69 -6.51 9.53
N LEU A 64 0.04 -7.32 10.31
CA LEU A 64 1.52 -7.31 10.48
C LEU A 64 2.30 -7.95 9.32
N PRO A 65 3.55 -7.52 9.02
CA PRO A 65 4.31 -7.99 7.87
C PRO A 65 5.11 -9.26 8.20
N GLY A 66 4.83 -10.38 7.53
CA GLY A 66 5.71 -11.57 7.60
C GLY A 66 5.18 -12.83 6.93
N ALA A 67 3.87 -13.07 6.95
CA ALA A 67 3.23 -14.21 6.26
C ALA A 67 2.57 -13.81 4.93
N ASP A 68 2.52 -12.50 4.64
CA ASP A 68 1.66 -11.91 3.60
C ASP A 68 2.39 -11.56 2.29
N SER A 69 3.61 -11.99 2.00
CA SER A 69 4.28 -11.51 0.77
C SER A 69 3.52 -11.89 -0.52
N LEU A 70 2.89 -13.07 -0.56
CA LEU A 70 1.94 -13.45 -1.63
C LEU A 70 0.64 -12.63 -1.54
N HIS A 71 0.11 -12.44 -0.34
CA HIS A 71 -1.13 -11.68 -0.10
C HIS A 71 -1.00 -10.19 -0.41
N VAL A 72 0.19 -9.60 -0.22
CA VAL A 72 0.53 -8.19 -0.47
C VAL A 72 0.69 -7.95 -1.97
N GLU A 73 1.34 -8.86 -2.70
CA GLU A 73 1.40 -8.75 -4.17
C GLU A 73 0.00 -8.94 -4.77
N ASP A 74 -0.80 -9.90 -4.28
CA ASP A 74 -2.20 -10.08 -4.71
C ASP A 74 -3.08 -8.87 -4.36
N GLN A 75 -2.88 -8.28 -3.18
CA GLN A 75 -3.57 -7.06 -2.77
C GLN A 75 -3.17 -5.87 -3.64
N ARG A 76 -1.87 -5.70 -3.92
CA ARG A 76 -1.34 -4.64 -4.80
C ARG A 76 -1.84 -4.81 -6.23
N LEU A 77 -1.89 -6.03 -6.75
CA LEU A 77 -2.47 -6.33 -8.05
C LEU A 77 -3.96 -6.00 -8.06
N GLY A 78 -4.70 -6.36 -7.01
CA GLY A 78 -6.11 -6.02 -6.84
C GLY A 78 -6.36 -4.51 -6.80
N GLU A 79 -5.53 -3.75 -6.08
CA GLU A 79 -5.57 -2.29 -6.02
C GLU A 79 -5.25 -1.66 -7.38
N MET A 80 -4.23 -2.17 -8.07
CA MET A 80 -3.84 -1.70 -9.39
C MET A 80 -4.93 -2.00 -10.43
N HIS A 81 -5.54 -3.17 -10.39
CA HIS A 81 -6.72 -3.50 -11.21
C HIS A 81 -7.90 -2.58 -10.89
N GLY A 82 -8.19 -2.34 -9.61
CA GLY A 82 -9.23 -1.42 -9.18
C GLY A 82 -9.01 0.00 -9.69
N LEU A 83 -7.76 0.48 -9.65
CA LEU A 83 -7.37 1.78 -10.18
C LEU A 83 -7.53 1.84 -11.71
N LEU A 84 -7.03 0.83 -12.44
CA LEU A 84 -7.14 0.80 -13.91
C LEU A 84 -8.59 0.75 -14.36
N ARG A 85 -9.43 -0.05 -13.70
CA ARG A 85 -10.88 -0.08 -13.92
C ARG A 85 -11.49 1.29 -13.67
N TRP A 86 -11.18 1.89 -12.53
CA TRP A 86 -11.70 3.22 -12.19
C TRP A 86 -11.26 4.27 -13.21
N LEU A 87 -10.03 4.22 -13.71
CA LEU A 87 -9.56 5.11 -14.78
C LEU A 87 -10.33 4.87 -16.08
N ALA A 88 -10.53 3.62 -16.49
CA ALA A 88 -11.26 3.26 -17.70
C ALA A 88 -12.71 3.78 -17.68
N GLU A 89 -13.36 3.73 -16.52
CA GLU A 89 -14.75 4.21 -16.34
C GLU A 89 -14.88 5.74 -16.38
N HIS A 90 -13.83 6.47 -15.99
CA HIS A 90 -13.96 7.89 -15.66
C HIS A 90 -13.13 8.82 -16.54
N VAL A 91 -12.18 8.31 -17.29
CA VAL A 91 -11.37 9.11 -18.22
C VAL A 91 -12.14 9.33 -19.52
N ASP A 92 -12.30 10.59 -19.90
CA ASP A 92 -12.85 10.93 -21.21
C ASP A 92 -11.75 10.93 -22.28
N LEU A 93 -11.55 9.76 -22.91
CA LEU A 93 -10.56 9.57 -23.97
C LEU A 93 -10.84 10.41 -25.23
N THR A 94 -12.06 10.93 -25.39
CA THR A 94 -12.43 11.75 -26.56
C THR A 94 -11.87 13.17 -26.46
N ARG A 95 -11.66 13.67 -25.24
CA ARG A 95 -11.14 15.01 -24.95
C ARG A 95 -9.66 14.97 -24.62
N ARG A 96 -8.84 14.84 -25.66
CA ARG A 96 -7.38 14.86 -25.54
C ARG A 96 -6.84 16.28 -25.68
N GLU A 97 -6.12 16.73 -24.67
CA GLU A 97 -5.28 17.93 -24.73
C GLU A 97 -3.81 17.53 -24.84
N VAL A 98 -3.02 18.27 -25.61
CA VAL A 98 -1.57 18.01 -25.73
C VAL A 98 -0.84 19.26 -25.28
N LEU A 99 -0.01 19.10 -24.25
CA LEU A 99 0.82 20.15 -23.70
C LEU A 99 2.24 19.97 -24.21
N ASP A 100 2.81 21.04 -24.76
CA ASP A 100 4.23 21.13 -25.05
C ASP A 100 4.92 21.71 -23.82
N VAL A 101 5.63 20.83 -23.12
CA VAL A 101 6.21 21.09 -21.81
C VAL A 101 7.61 21.65 -22.04
N GLY A 102 8.42 21.10 -22.95
CA GLY A 102 9.68 21.72 -23.38
C GLY A 102 10.71 21.97 -22.26
N PHE A 103 10.55 21.36 -21.08
CA PHE A 103 11.50 21.48 -19.97
C PHE A 103 12.08 20.12 -19.54
N GLU A 104 13.31 20.20 -19.04
CA GLU A 104 14.01 19.09 -18.38
C GLU A 104 13.62 19.01 -16.91
N VAL A 105 13.17 17.84 -16.46
CA VAL A 105 12.79 17.59 -15.08
C VAL A 105 13.69 16.49 -14.48
N PRO A 106 14.33 16.74 -13.32
CA PRO A 106 15.07 15.70 -12.63
C PRO A 106 14.12 14.74 -11.91
N ILE A 107 14.14 13.45 -12.28
CA ILE A 107 13.36 12.39 -11.66
C ILE A 107 14.34 11.29 -11.22
N GLY A 108 14.46 11.06 -9.89
CA GLY A 108 15.31 9.99 -9.35
C GLY A 108 16.80 10.11 -9.73
N GLY A 109 17.33 11.34 -9.81
CA GLY A 109 18.73 11.59 -10.20
C GLY A 109 19.00 11.48 -11.70
N ARG A 110 17.97 11.30 -12.53
CA ARG A 110 18.06 11.34 -14.00
C ARG A 110 17.35 12.57 -14.54
N THR A 111 17.94 13.24 -15.51
CA THR A 111 17.28 14.33 -16.23
C THR A 111 16.43 13.75 -17.34
N VAL A 112 15.12 14.02 -17.30
CA VAL A 112 14.17 13.57 -18.34
C VAL A 112 13.63 14.80 -19.03
N GLN A 113 13.74 14.86 -20.37
CA GLN A 113 13.05 15.87 -21.15
C GLN A 113 11.57 15.52 -21.24
N LEU A 114 10.73 16.30 -20.58
CA LEU A 114 9.29 16.25 -20.82
C LEU A 114 9.04 17.11 -22.05
N LEU A 115 9.01 16.47 -23.23
CA LEU A 115 8.75 17.16 -24.48
C LEU A 115 7.25 17.44 -24.59
N ARG A 116 6.45 16.40 -24.86
CA ARG A 116 5.01 16.55 -25.10
C ARG A 116 4.22 15.54 -24.28
N ILE A 117 3.19 16.01 -23.59
CA ILE A 117 2.33 15.21 -22.73
C ILE A 117 0.90 15.30 -23.26
N ALA A 118 0.26 14.14 -23.46
CA ALA A 118 -1.17 14.04 -23.68
C ALA A 118 -1.89 13.98 -22.33
N GLN A 119 -2.98 14.73 -22.21
CA GLN A 119 -3.83 14.75 -21.02
C GLN A 119 -5.29 14.51 -21.38
N TRP A 120 -6.00 13.83 -20.47
CA TRP A 120 -7.44 13.60 -20.56
C TRP A 120 -8.10 13.95 -19.23
N PRO A 121 -9.25 14.65 -19.24
CA PRO A 121 -9.97 14.99 -18.03
C PRO A 121 -10.65 13.75 -17.45
N LEU A 122 -10.69 13.65 -16.12
CA LEU A 122 -11.49 12.65 -15.43
C LEU A 122 -12.87 13.22 -15.10
N ALA A 123 -13.89 12.75 -15.82
CA ALA A 123 -15.24 13.32 -15.80
C ALA A 123 -15.94 13.24 -14.43
N SER A 124 -15.59 12.26 -13.60
CA SER A 124 -16.21 12.02 -12.29
C SER A 124 -15.35 12.45 -11.10
N ALA A 125 -14.12 12.92 -11.32
CA ALA A 125 -13.23 13.24 -10.23
C ALA A 125 -13.80 14.42 -9.42
N PHE A 126 -13.82 14.29 -8.10
CA PHE A 126 -14.34 15.33 -7.22
C PHE A 126 -13.66 16.68 -7.51
N GLY A 127 -14.45 17.65 -8.01
CA GLY A 127 -13.97 18.98 -8.36
C GLY A 127 -13.53 19.19 -9.81
N GLY A 128 -13.60 18.17 -10.68
CA GLY A 128 -13.35 18.32 -12.13
C GLY A 128 -11.93 18.77 -12.51
N GLN A 129 -10.97 18.68 -11.58
CA GLN A 129 -9.61 19.19 -11.74
C GLN A 129 -8.56 18.09 -11.95
N LEU A 130 -8.97 16.82 -11.99
CA LEU A 130 -8.03 15.72 -12.15
C LEU A 130 -7.86 15.38 -13.64
N TRP A 131 -6.60 15.20 -14.03
CA TRP A 131 -6.20 14.86 -15.40
C TRP A 131 -5.34 13.60 -15.38
N LEU A 132 -5.61 12.70 -16.31
CA LEU A 132 -4.71 11.59 -16.61
C LEU A 132 -3.69 12.12 -17.61
N SER A 133 -2.40 11.91 -17.35
CA SER A 133 -1.33 12.39 -18.23
C SER A 133 -0.41 11.25 -18.64
N ALA A 134 0.01 11.26 -19.90
CA ALA A 134 0.96 10.30 -20.46
C ALA A 134 1.83 10.98 -21.54
N PRO A 135 3.08 10.53 -21.74
CA PRO A 135 3.87 10.96 -22.90
C PRO A 135 3.11 10.71 -24.20
N VAL A 136 3.26 11.61 -25.17
CA VAL A 136 2.56 11.51 -26.46
C VAL A 136 2.94 10.21 -27.21
N GLU A 137 4.11 9.66 -26.97
CA GLU A 137 4.56 8.39 -27.58
C GLU A 137 3.75 7.18 -27.08
N HIS A 138 3.16 7.28 -25.89
CA HIS A 138 2.45 6.17 -25.23
C HIS A 138 0.93 6.37 -25.18
N HIS A 139 0.41 7.48 -25.70
CA HIS A 139 -0.99 7.83 -25.53
C HIS A 139 -1.95 6.84 -26.20
N GLU A 140 -1.60 6.32 -27.37
CA GLU A 140 -2.45 5.36 -28.11
C GLU A 140 -2.50 4.01 -27.38
N GLY A 141 -1.36 3.54 -26.88
CA GLY A 141 -1.27 2.30 -26.12
C GLY A 141 -2.05 2.38 -24.81
N LEU A 142 -1.96 3.51 -24.12
CA LEU A 142 -2.72 3.74 -22.90
C LEU A 142 -4.22 3.86 -23.17
N ALA A 143 -4.63 4.57 -24.23
CA ALA A 143 -6.03 4.65 -24.63
C ALA A 143 -6.58 3.26 -25.03
N ALA A 144 -5.80 2.45 -25.74
CA ALA A 144 -6.17 1.08 -26.08
C ALA A 144 -6.31 0.19 -24.84
N LEU A 145 -5.42 0.33 -23.85
CA LEU A 145 -5.47 -0.42 -22.59
C LEU A 145 -6.71 -0.06 -21.77
N LEU A 146 -7.07 1.22 -21.70
CA LEU A 146 -8.26 1.67 -20.98
C LEU A 146 -9.56 1.39 -21.75
N ALA A 147 -9.52 1.36 -23.08
CA ALA A 147 -10.66 1.03 -23.92
C ALA A 147 -10.91 -0.49 -24.03
N ALA A 148 -9.91 -1.32 -23.67
CA ALA A 148 -10.07 -2.77 -23.68
C ALA A 148 -11.15 -3.16 -22.66
N PRO A 149 -12.26 -3.77 -23.09
CA PRO A 149 -13.24 -4.27 -22.14
C PRO A 149 -12.56 -5.35 -21.28
N GLU A 150 -12.71 -5.29 -19.96
CA GLU A 150 -12.16 -6.24 -18.97
C GLU A 150 -12.58 -7.72 -19.18
N GLY A 151 -13.22 -8.06 -20.30
CA GLY A 151 -13.81 -9.38 -20.59
C GLY A 151 -13.02 -10.31 -21.50
N GLN A 152 -11.82 -9.96 -21.98
CA GLN A 152 -11.06 -10.82 -22.92
C GLN A 152 -9.90 -11.58 -22.27
N GLY A 153 -10.05 -11.92 -20.99
CA GLY A 153 -9.23 -12.90 -20.27
C GLY A 153 -10.03 -14.17 -19.96
N ALA A 154 -10.67 -14.78 -20.95
CA ALA A 154 -11.10 -16.17 -20.81
C ALA A 154 -9.84 -17.04 -20.98
N PRO A 155 -9.43 -17.84 -19.97
CA PRO A 155 -8.40 -18.85 -20.19
C PRO A 155 -8.93 -19.81 -21.26
N GLY A 156 -8.26 -19.85 -22.43
CA GLY A 156 -8.54 -20.85 -23.45
C GLY A 156 -8.34 -22.27 -22.87
N PRO A 157 -9.08 -23.27 -23.38
CA PRO A 157 -9.12 -24.62 -22.84
C PRO A 157 -7.77 -25.35 -22.86
#